data_AF-A0A3R7PBB2-F1
#
_entry.id   AF-A0A3R7PBB2-F1
#
_cell.length_a   1.000
_cell.length_b   1.000
_cell.length_c   1.000
_cell.angle_alpha   90.00
_cell.angle_beta   90.00
_cell.angle_gamma   90.00
#
_symmetry.space_group_name_H-M   'P 1'
#
loop_
_entity.id
_entity.type
_entity.pdbx_description
1 polymer ?
#
loop_
_entity_poly.entity_id
_entity_poly.type
_entity_poly.pdbx_seq_one_letter_code
_entity_poly.pdbx_strand_id
1 'polypeptide(L)'
;MPRSLSALESYHRSSPLALDLPSRSKSVLDKPSAAPGSSSNRNRRRPPPSPARLHDVSHERTLDLTFGQLRNELLTSASLEEQFSVLQELQQGVVKYSTIRRLVWRDPDLIEVMRSFVRRYMKPSGPQQVSAAEDPEEALQSRQDELEMLALTLETLATCTQGSQRCPHKMKVLKRNKFECLKGLIAEVMTCPEVPAPYTLTCTRWLTDFRDLSSHAWENLPESELLRLVQEVTHTSTSCIYELLGTVSEFSWVGGSESVSGQEESVISFTTLFQHAPVEAWLSYSVPQLLTLLHPEQDSQATGGDAALIHQYCSVLATLLHHSPRALQFCTSNYAEEVRYYVHESVVSYRLGASSPILPHTLKVVRSITKLVRPKSSLRTR
;
A
#
# COMPACT_ATOMS: atom_id res chain seq x y z
N MET A 1 -21.72 6.26 -25.12
CA MET A 1 -20.99 6.52 -23.86
C MET A 1 -19.75 5.62 -23.88
N PRO A 2 -18.53 6.16 -23.73
CA PRO A 2 -17.33 5.34 -23.79
C PRO A 2 -17.35 4.36 -22.60
N ARG A 3 -17.12 3.08 -22.90
CA ARG A 3 -17.22 1.95 -21.95
C ARG A 3 -15.99 1.74 -21.08
N SER A 4 -14.93 2.53 -21.25
CA SER A 4 -13.67 2.32 -20.55
C SER A 4 -13.00 3.65 -20.23
N LEU A 5 -12.26 3.71 -19.12
CA LEU A 5 -11.37 4.83 -18.76
C LEU A 5 -10.34 5.12 -19.86
N SER A 6 -9.98 4.11 -20.67
CA SER A 6 -9.15 4.26 -21.87
C SER A 6 -9.87 4.99 -23.01
N ALA A 7 -11.18 4.76 -23.18
CA ALA A 7 -11.99 5.36 -24.24
C ALA A 7 -12.31 6.86 -23.98
N LEU A 8 -12.22 7.30 -22.73
CA LEU A 8 -12.19 8.72 -22.37
C LEU A 8 -10.99 9.44 -23.02
N GLU A 9 -9.84 8.78 -23.17
CA GLU A 9 -8.64 9.38 -23.78
C GLU A 9 -8.82 9.66 -25.28
N SER A 10 -9.49 8.76 -26.01
CA SER A 10 -9.80 8.95 -27.44
C SER A 10 -10.73 10.14 -27.71
N TYR A 11 -11.61 10.46 -26.75
CA TYR A 11 -12.46 11.65 -26.83
C TYR A 11 -11.68 12.94 -26.52
N HIS A 12 -10.60 12.84 -25.73
CA HIS A 12 -9.76 13.99 -25.37
C HIS A 12 -8.67 14.31 -26.41
N ARG A 13 -8.18 13.33 -27.18
CA ARG A 13 -7.22 13.57 -28.28
C ARG A 13 -7.83 14.17 -29.55
N SER A 14 -9.14 14.19 -29.68
CA SER A 14 -9.85 14.64 -30.90
C SER A 14 -10.27 16.11 -30.87
N SER A 15 -9.78 16.91 -29.91
CA SER A 15 -10.01 18.37 -29.88
C SER A 15 -8.79 19.13 -30.45
N PRO A 16 -8.88 19.74 -31.64
CA PRO A 16 -7.73 20.34 -32.31
C PRO A 16 -7.59 21.81 -31.91
N LEU A 17 -6.71 22.12 -30.96
CA LEU A 17 -6.08 23.45 -30.87
C LEU A 17 -4.64 23.29 -30.37
N ALA A 18 -3.73 23.13 -31.32
CA ALA A 18 -2.33 23.49 -31.15
C ALA A 18 -2.22 25.02 -31.02
N LEU A 19 -1.35 25.50 -30.12
CA LEU A 19 -0.18 26.32 -30.47
C LEU A 19 0.47 26.95 -29.23
N ASP A 20 1.79 26.80 -29.20
CA ASP A 20 2.84 27.73 -28.79
C ASP A 20 3.02 28.18 -27.33
N LEU A 21 4.09 27.62 -26.75
CA LEU A 21 4.98 28.28 -25.79
C LEU A 21 5.48 29.63 -26.35
N PRO A 22 5.74 30.61 -25.47
CA PRO A 22 7.15 30.92 -25.27
C PRO A 22 7.56 31.19 -23.83
N SER A 23 8.75 30.68 -23.54
CA SER A 23 9.69 31.06 -22.49
C SER A 23 10.14 32.53 -22.59
N ARG A 24 10.14 33.27 -21.47
CA ARG A 24 11.27 34.16 -21.09
C ARG A 24 11.15 34.77 -19.69
N SER A 25 12.33 34.92 -19.10
CA SER A 25 12.68 35.30 -17.74
C SER A 25 12.77 36.83 -17.51
N LYS A 26 12.89 37.21 -16.21
CA LYS A 26 13.37 38.49 -15.62
C LYS A 26 12.31 39.62 -15.59
N SER A 27 12.19 40.50 -14.58
CA SER A 27 13.06 40.93 -13.48
C SER A 27 12.28 41.69 -12.39
N VAL A 28 12.82 41.61 -11.18
CA VAL A 28 12.83 42.55 -10.03
C VAL A 28 12.63 44.04 -10.42
N LEU A 29 11.73 44.77 -9.72
CA LEU A 29 12.04 45.95 -8.87
C LEU A 29 10.77 46.59 -8.23
N ASP A 30 10.88 46.80 -6.92
CA ASP A 30 10.42 47.91 -6.07
C ASP A 30 8.95 48.38 -5.92
N LYS A 31 8.55 48.36 -4.63
CA LYS A 31 7.54 49.19 -3.91
C LYS A 31 7.89 50.71 -4.00
N PRO A 32 7.09 51.71 -3.51
CA PRO A 32 6.08 51.65 -2.44
C PRO A 32 4.85 52.60 -2.51
N SER A 33 3.96 52.44 -1.50
CA SER A 33 3.17 53.46 -0.76
C SER A 33 2.09 54.31 -1.45
N ALA A 34 0.83 54.14 -1.00
CA ALA A 34 0.01 55.22 -0.39
C ALA A 34 -1.42 54.69 -0.06
N ALA A 35 -1.88 54.94 1.16
CA ALA A 35 -3.30 54.94 1.56
C ALA A 35 -3.88 56.36 1.34
N PRO A 36 -5.13 56.72 1.73
CA PRO A 36 -6.35 55.94 2.02
C PRO A 36 -7.59 56.50 1.25
N GLY A 37 -8.77 55.87 1.41
CA GLY A 37 -10.02 56.66 1.44
C GLY A 37 -11.11 56.40 0.38
N SER A 38 -12.15 55.70 0.86
CA SER A 38 -13.58 55.95 0.60
C SER A 38 -14.27 55.44 -0.66
N SER A 39 -15.47 54.89 -0.38
CA SER A 39 -16.66 54.75 -1.23
C SER A 39 -16.59 53.81 -2.44
N SER A 40 -17.38 52.73 -2.39
CA SER A 40 -18.59 52.63 -3.20
C SER A 40 -19.17 51.22 -3.15
N ASN A 41 -20.43 51.16 -2.74
CA ASN A 41 -21.28 50.00 -2.75
C ASN A 41 -21.53 49.58 -4.22
N ARG A 42 -20.77 48.61 -4.73
CA ARG A 42 -21.03 47.98 -6.04
C ARG A 42 -21.40 46.52 -5.83
N ASN A 43 -22.68 46.24 -6.06
CA ASN A 43 -23.22 44.92 -6.42
C ASN A 43 -22.30 44.26 -7.45
N ARG A 44 -21.36 43.43 -7.00
CA ARG A 44 -20.60 42.51 -7.86
C ARG A 44 -21.54 41.38 -8.25
N ARG A 45 -22.24 41.55 -9.37
CA ARG A 45 -22.68 40.40 -10.18
C ARG A 45 -21.46 39.51 -10.37
N ARG A 46 -21.52 38.29 -9.84
CA ARG A 46 -20.47 37.28 -10.07
C ARG A 46 -20.26 37.16 -11.58
N PRO A 47 -19.01 37.23 -12.08
CA PRO A 47 -18.77 36.89 -13.47
C PRO A 47 -19.25 35.46 -13.72
N PRO A 48 -19.80 35.14 -14.91
CA PRO A 48 -20.12 33.77 -15.26
C PRO A 48 -18.86 32.90 -15.09
N PRO A 49 -19.00 31.65 -14.63
CA PRO A 49 -17.85 30.77 -14.44
C PRO A 49 -17.07 30.69 -15.76
N SER A 50 -15.77 30.91 -15.68
CA SER A 50 -14.86 30.81 -16.81
C SER A 50 -14.98 29.43 -17.46
N PRO A 51 -14.76 29.30 -18.79
CA PRO A 51 -14.90 28.03 -19.51
C PRO A 51 -14.12 26.87 -18.87
N ALA A 52 -12.95 27.17 -18.30
CA ALA A 52 -12.15 26.21 -17.54
C ALA A 52 -12.91 25.59 -16.35
N ARG A 53 -13.74 26.35 -15.62
CA ARG A 53 -14.57 25.83 -14.52
C ARG A 53 -15.73 24.97 -14.99
N LEU A 54 -16.28 25.24 -16.18
CA LEU A 54 -17.35 24.40 -16.75
C LEU A 54 -16.78 23.06 -17.25
N HIS A 55 -15.58 23.07 -17.84
CA HIS A 55 -14.87 21.86 -18.24
C HIS A 55 -14.48 20.98 -17.05
N ASP A 56 -14.01 21.59 -15.96
CA ASP A 56 -13.62 20.88 -14.73
C ASP A 56 -14.83 20.19 -14.06
N VAL A 57 -15.98 20.87 -14.01
CA VAL A 57 -17.25 20.29 -13.49
C VAL A 57 -17.78 19.15 -14.36
N SER A 58 -17.59 19.23 -15.69
CA SER A 58 -17.97 18.16 -16.61
C SER A 58 -17.09 16.91 -16.42
N HIS A 59 -15.78 17.11 -16.23
CA HIS A 59 -14.84 16.03 -16.00
C HIS A 59 -15.06 15.34 -14.65
N GLU A 60 -15.29 16.11 -13.56
CA GLU A 60 -15.58 15.53 -12.23
C GLU A 60 -16.87 14.69 -12.25
N ARG A 61 -17.94 15.18 -12.90
CA ARG A 61 -19.18 14.40 -13.08
C ARG A 61 -18.98 13.12 -13.87
N THR A 62 -18.09 13.15 -14.87
CA THR A 62 -17.79 11.97 -15.67
C THR A 62 -17.07 10.92 -14.83
N LEU A 63 -16.10 11.33 -14.01
CA LEU A 63 -15.43 10.44 -13.06
C LEU A 63 -16.39 9.86 -12.03
N ASP A 64 -17.34 10.64 -11.51
CA ASP A 64 -18.37 10.14 -10.58
C ASP A 64 -19.25 9.06 -11.23
N LEU A 65 -19.66 9.27 -12.49
CA LEU A 65 -20.46 8.29 -13.25
C LEU A 65 -19.67 7.02 -13.55
N THR A 66 -18.42 7.14 -14.01
CA THR A 66 -17.56 5.99 -14.26
C THR A 66 -17.26 5.23 -12.98
N PHE A 67 -17.00 5.92 -11.87
CA PHE A 67 -16.85 5.28 -10.56
C PHE A 67 -18.11 4.52 -10.15
N GLY A 68 -19.30 5.12 -10.33
CA GLY A 68 -20.57 4.47 -10.05
C GLY A 68 -20.80 3.20 -10.88
N GLN A 69 -20.34 3.17 -12.13
CA GLN A 69 -20.36 1.97 -12.98
C GLN A 69 -19.43 0.88 -12.44
N LEU A 70 -18.14 1.19 -12.25
CA LEU A 70 -17.16 0.24 -11.72
C LEU A 70 -17.58 -0.33 -10.36
N ARG A 71 -18.13 0.52 -9.48
CA ARG A 71 -18.68 0.12 -8.19
C ARG A 71 -19.81 -0.90 -8.34
N ASN A 72 -20.78 -0.61 -9.21
CA ASN A 72 -21.94 -1.50 -9.39
C ASN A 72 -21.52 -2.82 -10.03
N GLU A 73 -20.63 -2.77 -11.03
CA GLU A 73 -20.07 -3.96 -11.67
C GLU A 73 -19.37 -4.83 -10.62
N LEU A 74 -18.43 -4.30 -9.83
CA LEU A 74 -17.77 -5.05 -8.76
C LEU A 74 -18.73 -5.67 -7.73
N LEU A 75 -19.82 -4.99 -7.40
CA LEU A 75 -20.83 -5.50 -6.46
C LEU A 75 -21.70 -6.61 -7.06
N THR A 76 -21.79 -6.69 -8.39
CA THR A 76 -22.67 -7.64 -9.10
C THR A 76 -21.92 -8.75 -9.83
N SER A 77 -20.61 -8.61 -10.08
CA SER A 77 -19.79 -9.59 -10.79
C SER A 77 -19.80 -10.94 -10.08
N ALA A 78 -20.07 -12.00 -10.84
CA ALA A 78 -20.24 -13.34 -10.30
C ALA A 78 -18.98 -14.20 -10.42
N SER A 79 -18.14 -13.95 -11.43
CA SER A 79 -16.92 -14.70 -11.69
C SER A 79 -15.66 -13.97 -11.22
N LEU A 80 -14.57 -14.74 -11.01
CA LEU A 80 -13.25 -14.21 -10.70
C LEU A 80 -12.74 -13.31 -11.82
N GLU A 81 -12.89 -13.72 -13.07
CA GLU A 81 -12.41 -12.99 -14.27
C GLU A 81 -13.10 -11.62 -14.40
N GLU A 82 -14.42 -11.57 -14.22
CA GLU A 82 -15.16 -10.31 -14.23
C GLU A 82 -14.71 -9.40 -13.07
N GLN A 83 -14.57 -9.95 -11.86
CA GLN A 83 -14.10 -9.19 -10.71
C GLN A 83 -12.68 -8.64 -10.92
N PHE A 84 -11.78 -9.45 -11.49
CA PHE A 84 -10.42 -9.07 -11.79
C PHE A 84 -10.36 -7.94 -12.81
N SER A 85 -11.09 -8.07 -13.92
CA SER A 85 -11.11 -7.06 -14.98
C SER A 85 -11.62 -5.71 -14.47
N VAL A 86 -12.74 -5.69 -13.73
CA VAL A 86 -13.30 -4.44 -13.19
C VAL A 86 -12.38 -3.84 -12.11
N LEU A 87 -11.77 -4.68 -11.26
CA LEU A 87 -10.81 -4.22 -10.26
C LEU A 87 -9.57 -3.61 -10.91
N GLN A 88 -9.11 -4.17 -12.03
CA GLN A 88 -7.98 -3.63 -12.79
C GLN A 88 -8.30 -2.25 -13.38
N GLU A 89 -9.52 -2.05 -13.89
CA GLU A 89 -9.98 -0.74 -14.34
C GLU A 89 -10.07 0.26 -13.18
N LEU A 90 -10.59 -0.18 -12.03
CA LEU A 90 -10.59 0.64 -10.82
C LEU A 90 -9.16 1.01 -10.40
N GLN A 91 -8.22 0.07 -10.44
CA GLN A 91 -6.82 0.29 -10.07
C GLN A 91 -6.17 1.37 -10.96
N GLN A 92 -6.36 1.26 -12.27
CA GLN A 92 -5.90 2.30 -13.21
C GLN A 92 -6.53 3.67 -12.91
N GLY A 93 -7.83 3.67 -12.57
CA GLY A 93 -8.55 4.87 -12.16
C GLY A 93 -7.97 5.53 -10.90
N VAL A 94 -7.66 4.75 -9.86
CA VAL A 94 -7.15 5.29 -8.59
C VAL A 94 -5.71 5.79 -8.70
N VAL A 95 -4.87 5.13 -9.51
CA VAL A 95 -3.51 5.58 -9.82
C VAL A 95 -3.57 6.93 -10.53
N LYS A 96 -4.43 7.06 -11.54
CA LYS A 96 -4.50 8.24 -12.41
C LYS A 96 -5.24 9.42 -11.77
N TYR A 97 -6.31 9.16 -11.02
CA TYR A 97 -7.23 10.21 -10.54
C TYR A 97 -7.40 10.19 -9.03
N SER A 98 -6.95 11.25 -8.35
CA SER A 98 -7.14 11.42 -6.91
C SER A 98 -8.62 11.53 -6.50
N THR A 99 -9.49 11.97 -7.40
CA THR A 99 -10.94 11.99 -7.19
C THR A 99 -11.50 10.58 -7.00
N ILE A 100 -11.09 9.60 -7.81
CA ILE A 100 -11.55 8.21 -7.69
C ILE A 100 -11.09 7.63 -6.34
N ARG A 101 -9.83 7.84 -5.94
CA ARG A 101 -9.34 7.46 -4.59
C ARG A 101 -10.22 7.99 -3.46
N ARG A 102 -10.63 9.26 -3.56
CA ARG A 102 -11.52 9.89 -2.57
C ARG A 102 -12.92 9.26 -2.57
N LEU A 103 -13.44 8.87 -3.73
CA LEU A 103 -14.75 8.22 -3.85
C LEU A 103 -14.74 6.82 -3.23
N VAL A 104 -13.68 6.04 -3.44
CA VAL A 104 -13.51 4.71 -2.81
C VAL A 104 -13.69 4.79 -1.30
N TRP A 105 -13.03 5.74 -0.62
CA TRP A 105 -13.16 5.90 0.84
C TRP A 105 -14.50 6.46 1.31
N ARG A 106 -15.31 7.03 0.41
CA ARG A 106 -16.67 7.48 0.73
C ARG A 106 -17.69 6.35 0.62
N ASP A 107 -17.31 5.25 0.00
CA ASP A 107 -18.16 4.11 -0.24
C ASP A 107 -17.79 2.94 0.69
N PRO A 108 -18.50 2.77 1.82
CA PRO A 108 -18.19 1.70 2.76
C PRO A 108 -18.43 0.31 2.14
N ASP A 109 -19.34 0.18 1.19
CA ASP A 109 -19.64 -1.10 0.55
C ASP A 109 -18.45 -1.54 -0.31
N LEU A 110 -17.84 -0.61 -1.05
CA LEU A 110 -16.68 -0.92 -1.88
C LEU A 110 -15.45 -1.31 -1.05
N ILE A 111 -15.23 -0.64 0.10
CA ILE A 111 -14.17 -1.05 1.05
C ILE A 111 -14.44 -2.47 1.56
N GLU A 112 -15.68 -2.79 1.90
CA GLU A 112 -16.04 -4.13 2.38
C GLU A 112 -15.91 -5.20 1.29
N VAL A 113 -16.21 -4.87 0.03
CA VAL A 113 -15.94 -5.75 -1.12
C VAL A 113 -14.46 -6.06 -1.23
N MET A 114 -13.58 -5.05 -1.25
CA MET A 114 -12.13 -5.29 -1.31
C MET A 114 -11.64 -6.12 -0.11
N ARG A 115 -12.15 -5.86 1.10
CA ARG A 115 -11.87 -6.69 2.28
C ARG A 115 -12.37 -8.12 2.14
N SER A 116 -13.52 -8.32 1.50
CA SER A 116 -14.05 -9.65 1.22
C SER A 116 -13.15 -10.41 0.26
N PHE A 117 -12.59 -9.75 -0.75
CA PHE A 117 -11.59 -10.35 -1.66
C PHE A 117 -10.33 -10.75 -0.91
N VAL A 118 -9.78 -9.86 -0.06
CA VAL A 118 -8.62 -10.20 0.79
C VAL A 118 -8.93 -11.45 1.63
N ARG A 119 -10.02 -11.46 2.39
CA ARG A 119 -10.38 -12.62 3.24
C ARG A 119 -10.63 -13.90 2.44
N ARG A 120 -11.27 -13.78 1.28
CA ARG A 120 -11.62 -14.92 0.43
C ARG A 120 -10.38 -15.54 -0.18
N TYR A 121 -9.54 -14.75 -0.84
CA TYR A 121 -8.42 -15.24 -1.63
C TYR A 121 -7.13 -15.45 -0.82
N MET A 122 -7.11 -15.10 0.47
CA MET A 122 -6.08 -15.59 1.39
C MET A 122 -6.10 -17.12 1.53
N LYS A 123 -7.23 -17.78 1.26
CA LYS A 123 -7.38 -19.23 1.29
C LYS A 123 -7.74 -19.77 -0.10
N PRO A 124 -7.32 -21.00 -0.45
CA PRO A 124 -7.81 -21.66 -1.66
C PRO A 124 -9.33 -21.83 -1.62
N SER A 125 -10.03 -21.51 -2.72
CA SER A 125 -11.49 -21.73 -2.80
C SER A 125 -11.88 -23.21 -2.98
N GLY A 126 -10.96 -24.05 -3.43
CA GLY A 126 -11.16 -25.49 -3.63
C GLY A 126 -11.09 -26.30 -2.34
N PRO A 127 -11.56 -27.57 -2.35
CA PRO A 127 -11.47 -28.44 -1.18
C PRO A 127 -9.99 -28.62 -0.77
N GLN A 128 -9.66 -28.36 0.50
CA GLN A 128 -8.31 -28.54 1.07
C GLN A 128 -7.77 -29.98 0.93
N GLN A 129 -8.66 -30.93 0.65
CA GLN A 129 -8.34 -32.25 0.16
C GLN A 129 -8.75 -32.27 -1.30
N VAL A 130 -7.77 -32.32 -2.22
CA VAL A 130 -8.04 -32.67 -3.62
C VAL A 130 -8.84 -33.96 -3.59
N SER A 131 -10.15 -33.85 -3.81
CA SER A 131 -10.96 -35.04 -4.00
C SER A 131 -10.36 -35.73 -5.22
N ALA A 132 -10.32 -37.06 -5.25
CA ALA A 132 -9.64 -37.83 -6.31
C ALA A 132 -10.17 -37.58 -7.75
N ALA A 133 -11.10 -36.62 -7.92
CA ALA A 133 -11.76 -36.24 -9.16
C ALA A 133 -11.31 -34.88 -9.74
N GLU A 134 -10.62 -34.01 -8.99
CA GLU A 134 -10.13 -32.73 -9.54
C GLU A 134 -8.71 -32.87 -10.10
N ASP A 135 -8.46 -32.31 -11.29
CA ASP A 135 -7.13 -32.28 -11.90
C ASP A 135 -6.20 -31.38 -11.05
N PRO A 136 -5.08 -31.92 -10.51
CA PRO A 136 -4.13 -31.16 -9.72
C PRO A 136 -3.58 -29.91 -10.42
N GLU A 137 -3.48 -29.94 -11.76
CA GLU A 137 -2.99 -28.79 -12.55
C GLU A 137 -4.03 -27.68 -12.61
N GLU A 138 -5.31 -28.01 -12.82
CA GLU A 138 -6.41 -27.01 -12.81
C GLU A 138 -6.58 -26.37 -11.42
N ALA A 139 -6.46 -27.17 -10.35
CA ALA A 139 -6.52 -26.66 -8.98
C ALA A 139 -5.35 -25.73 -8.66
N LEU A 140 -4.15 -26.03 -9.19
CA LEU A 140 -2.99 -25.15 -9.07
C LEU A 140 -3.19 -23.85 -9.85
N GLN A 141 -3.65 -23.92 -11.10
CA GLN A 141 -3.92 -22.73 -11.92
C GLN A 141 -4.97 -21.84 -11.27
N SER A 142 -6.08 -22.41 -10.81
CA SER A 142 -7.12 -21.66 -10.09
C SER A 142 -6.54 -20.95 -8.86
N ARG A 143 -5.60 -21.57 -8.14
CA ARG A 143 -4.95 -20.93 -7.01
C ARG A 143 -4.05 -19.77 -7.44
N GLN A 144 -3.37 -19.88 -8.57
CA GLN A 144 -2.55 -18.81 -9.11
C GLN A 144 -3.42 -17.58 -9.47
N ASP A 145 -4.54 -17.80 -10.17
CA ASP A 145 -5.47 -16.72 -10.53
C ASP A 145 -6.05 -16.01 -9.28
N GLU A 146 -6.33 -16.75 -8.20
CA GLU A 146 -6.75 -16.18 -6.92
C GLU A 146 -5.67 -15.30 -6.28
N LEU A 147 -4.40 -15.71 -6.37
CA LEU A 147 -3.28 -14.94 -5.83
C LEU A 147 -3.03 -13.66 -6.63
N GLU A 148 -3.21 -13.69 -7.95
CA GLU A 148 -3.16 -12.49 -8.79
C GLU A 148 -4.28 -11.51 -8.40
N MET A 149 -5.51 -12.01 -8.22
CA MET A 149 -6.63 -11.21 -7.74
C MET A 149 -6.35 -10.60 -6.35
N LEU A 150 -5.70 -11.37 -5.47
CA LEU A 150 -5.29 -10.90 -4.15
C LEU A 150 -4.23 -9.80 -4.24
N ALA A 151 -3.18 -9.99 -5.04
CA ALA A 151 -2.12 -9.00 -5.25
C ALA A 151 -2.71 -7.68 -5.78
N LEU A 152 -3.56 -7.73 -6.81
CA LEU A 152 -4.24 -6.57 -7.38
C LEU A 152 -5.14 -5.86 -6.35
N THR A 153 -5.86 -6.62 -5.52
CA THR A 153 -6.68 -6.06 -4.44
C THR A 153 -5.82 -5.30 -3.42
N LEU A 154 -4.70 -5.89 -2.99
CA LEU A 154 -3.78 -5.28 -2.03
C LEU A 154 -3.11 -4.03 -2.59
N GLU A 155 -2.70 -4.05 -3.85
CA GLU A 155 -2.14 -2.89 -4.56
C GLU A 155 -3.18 -1.76 -4.67
N THR A 156 -4.43 -2.11 -4.97
CA THR A 156 -5.54 -1.15 -5.04
C THR A 156 -5.81 -0.51 -3.70
N LEU A 157 -5.85 -1.30 -2.63
CA LEU A 157 -5.98 -0.80 -1.26
C LEU A 157 -4.81 0.11 -0.87
N ALA A 158 -3.58 -0.27 -1.19
CA ALA A 158 -2.39 0.54 -0.92
C ALA A 158 -2.48 1.90 -1.63
N THR A 159 -2.79 1.89 -2.92
CA THR A 159 -2.93 3.09 -3.76
C THR A 159 -4.05 4.01 -3.28
N CYS A 160 -5.19 3.44 -2.89
CA CYS A 160 -6.29 4.17 -2.30
C CYS A 160 -5.90 4.80 -0.96
N THR A 161 -5.02 4.14 -0.20
CA THR A 161 -4.58 4.60 1.11
C THR A 161 -3.54 5.71 1.00
N GLN A 162 -2.70 5.70 -0.03
CA GLN A 162 -1.62 6.66 -0.22
C GLN A 162 -2.08 8.12 -0.30
N GLY A 163 -1.29 9.03 0.29
CA GLY A 163 -1.52 10.49 0.21
C GLY A 163 -2.65 11.01 1.11
N SER A 164 -2.93 10.27 2.18
CA SER A 164 -3.90 10.52 3.26
C SER A 164 -4.03 11.98 3.72
N GLN A 165 -2.93 12.75 3.77
CA GLN A 165 -2.92 14.17 4.14
C GLN A 165 -3.85 15.05 3.28
N ARG A 166 -4.23 14.59 2.08
CA ARG A 166 -5.08 15.34 1.13
C ARG A 166 -6.54 14.89 1.15
N CYS A 167 -6.94 13.94 2.00
CA CYS A 167 -8.31 13.44 2.04
C CYS A 167 -8.95 13.52 3.45
N PRO A 168 -9.43 14.70 3.89
CA PRO A 168 -10.14 14.86 5.17
C PRO A 168 -11.37 13.95 5.31
N HIS A 169 -11.98 13.54 4.18
CA HIS A 169 -13.14 12.65 4.16
C HIS A 169 -12.78 11.24 4.66
N LYS A 170 -11.62 10.71 4.28
CA LYS A 170 -11.14 9.41 4.79
C LYS A 170 -11.04 9.44 6.32
N MET A 171 -10.43 10.49 6.87
CA MET A 171 -10.29 10.62 8.32
C MET A 171 -11.64 10.69 9.04
N LYS A 172 -12.62 11.40 8.46
CA LYS A 172 -13.99 11.43 8.98
C LYS A 172 -14.64 10.05 8.99
N VAL A 173 -14.47 9.27 7.91
CA VAL A 173 -15.02 7.91 7.81
C VAL A 173 -14.36 6.97 8.81
N LEU A 174 -13.02 7.00 8.92
CA LEU A 174 -12.29 6.17 9.89
C LEU A 174 -12.66 6.49 11.34
N LYS A 175 -12.77 7.78 11.70
CA LYS A 175 -13.26 8.22 13.01
C LYS A 175 -14.68 7.73 13.29
N ARG A 176 -15.59 7.88 12.31
CA ARG A 176 -16.99 7.46 12.46
C ARG A 176 -17.11 5.97 12.78
N ASN A 177 -16.24 5.14 12.20
CA ASN A 177 -16.19 3.70 12.47
C ASN A 177 -15.20 3.32 13.61
N LYS A 178 -14.79 4.27 14.45
CA LYS A 178 -13.83 4.04 15.56
C LYS A 178 -12.58 3.26 15.15
N PHE A 179 -12.14 3.44 13.89
CA PHE A 179 -11.03 2.72 13.27
C PHE A 179 -11.17 1.19 13.20
N GLU A 180 -12.35 0.61 13.40
CA GLU A 180 -12.55 -0.84 13.32
C GLU A 180 -12.25 -1.38 11.91
N CYS A 181 -12.61 -0.65 10.86
CA CYS A 181 -12.23 -0.99 9.50
C CYS A 181 -10.70 -1.05 9.32
N LEU A 182 -9.95 -0.14 9.94
CA LEU A 182 -8.50 -0.09 9.84
C LEU A 182 -7.85 -1.24 10.62
N LYS A 183 -8.37 -1.56 11.82
CA LYS A 183 -7.94 -2.72 12.60
C LYS A 183 -8.17 -4.02 11.82
N GLY A 184 -9.37 -4.19 11.27
CA GLY A 184 -9.73 -5.34 10.44
C GLY A 184 -8.82 -5.48 9.23
N LEU A 185 -8.63 -4.40 8.46
CA LEU A 185 -7.73 -4.39 7.30
C LEU A 185 -6.29 -4.77 7.67
N ILE A 186 -5.73 -4.21 8.74
CA ILE A 186 -4.36 -4.56 9.16
C ILE A 186 -4.27 -6.05 9.52
N ALA A 187 -5.22 -6.58 10.29
CA ALA A 187 -5.22 -8.00 10.63
C ALA A 187 -5.36 -8.91 9.40
N GLU A 188 -6.23 -8.53 8.46
CA GLU A 188 -6.48 -9.25 7.20
C GLU A 188 -5.24 -9.24 6.30
N VAL A 189 -4.66 -8.06 6.04
CA VAL A 189 -3.51 -7.91 5.14
C VAL A 189 -2.23 -8.52 5.71
N MET A 190 -2.09 -8.58 7.05
CA MET A 190 -0.99 -9.29 7.70
C MET A 190 -1.15 -10.82 7.67
N THR A 191 -2.27 -11.36 7.20
CA THR A 191 -2.39 -12.81 7.01
C THR A 191 -1.55 -13.26 5.83
N CYS A 192 -0.86 -14.40 5.97
CA CYS A 192 -0.11 -14.99 4.86
C CYS A 192 -1.06 -15.79 3.95
N PRO A 193 -0.91 -15.69 2.61
CA PRO A 193 -1.71 -16.51 1.71
C PRO A 193 -1.42 -18.00 1.93
N GLU A 194 -2.47 -18.80 2.10
CA GLU A 194 -2.34 -20.24 2.27
C GLU A 194 -1.90 -20.89 0.95
N VAL A 195 -0.97 -21.85 1.07
CA VAL A 195 -0.48 -22.67 -0.04
C VAL A 195 -1.24 -24.00 -0.02
N PRO A 196 -1.71 -24.52 -1.17
CA PRO A 196 -2.39 -25.82 -1.24
C PRO A 196 -1.57 -26.96 -0.62
N ALA A 197 -2.26 -27.91 0.03
CA ALA A 197 -1.64 -28.99 0.80
C ALA A 197 -0.50 -29.75 0.09
N PRO A 198 -0.57 -30.06 -1.22
CA PRO A 198 0.52 -30.75 -1.93
C PRO A 198 1.83 -29.95 -1.96
N TYR A 199 1.76 -28.62 -1.93
CA TYR A 199 2.91 -27.72 -2.07
C TYR A 199 3.31 -27.05 -0.75
N THR A 200 2.50 -27.16 0.31
CA THR A 200 2.68 -26.42 1.56
C THR A 200 4.08 -26.59 2.15
N LEU A 201 4.59 -27.82 2.26
CA LEU A 201 5.90 -28.07 2.89
C LEU A 201 7.04 -27.43 2.08
N THR A 202 7.05 -27.66 0.76
CA THR A 202 8.08 -27.13 -0.12
C THR A 202 8.04 -25.62 -0.15
N CYS A 203 6.87 -25.02 -0.40
CA CYS A 203 6.74 -23.57 -0.46
C CYS A 203 7.06 -22.91 0.88
N THR A 204 6.61 -23.46 2.01
CA THR A 204 6.91 -22.90 3.33
C THR A 204 8.41 -22.85 3.57
N ARG A 205 9.13 -23.93 3.24
CA ARG A 205 10.58 -23.98 3.38
C ARG A 205 11.26 -22.86 2.58
N TRP A 206 10.97 -22.77 1.28
CA TRP A 206 11.58 -21.77 0.40
C TRP A 206 11.22 -20.32 0.77
N LEU A 207 10.00 -20.08 1.24
CA LEU A 207 9.52 -18.73 1.52
C LEU A 207 9.91 -18.19 2.90
N THR A 208 10.24 -19.08 3.85
CA THR A 208 10.50 -18.70 5.24
C THR A 208 11.97 -18.80 5.68
N ASP A 209 12.79 -19.51 4.91
CA ASP A 209 14.25 -19.54 5.10
C ASP A 209 14.94 -18.61 4.11
N PHE A 210 15.63 -17.60 4.63
CA PHE A 210 16.35 -16.61 3.83
C PHE A 210 17.41 -17.23 2.91
N ARG A 211 18.14 -18.26 3.37
CA ARG A 211 19.25 -18.84 2.62
C ARG A 211 18.75 -19.65 1.44
N ASP A 212 17.67 -20.41 1.66
CA ASP A 212 16.99 -21.12 0.58
C ASP A 212 16.39 -20.09 -0.40
N LEU A 213 15.68 -19.07 0.08
CA LEU A 213 15.08 -18.04 -0.78
C LEU A 213 16.10 -17.27 -1.64
N SER A 214 17.22 -16.84 -1.04
CA SER A 214 18.24 -16.04 -1.71
C SER A 214 19.07 -16.83 -2.72
N SER A 215 19.04 -18.16 -2.68
CA SER A 215 19.79 -19.01 -3.61
C SER A 215 19.23 -19.03 -5.03
N HIS A 216 18.01 -18.52 -5.23
CA HIS A 216 17.26 -18.59 -6.50
C HIS A 216 17.05 -20.01 -7.06
N ALA A 217 17.43 -21.07 -6.34
CA ALA A 217 17.27 -22.45 -6.78
C ALA A 217 15.79 -22.85 -6.95
N TRP A 218 14.90 -22.18 -6.21
CA TRP A 218 13.45 -22.35 -6.27
C TRP A 218 12.83 -21.99 -7.63
N GLU A 219 13.51 -21.18 -8.45
CA GLU A 219 13.03 -20.80 -9.78
C GLU A 219 12.94 -21.99 -10.74
N ASN A 220 13.65 -23.09 -10.44
CA ASN A 220 13.66 -24.31 -11.25
C ASN A 220 12.60 -25.33 -10.82
N LEU A 221 11.79 -25.02 -9.80
CA LEU A 221 10.75 -25.91 -9.31
C LEU A 221 9.48 -25.86 -10.20
N PRO A 222 8.72 -26.96 -10.31
CA PRO A 222 7.41 -26.97 -10.96
C PRO A 222 6.45 -25.91 -10.38
N GLU A 223 6.50 -25.70 -9.07
CA GLU A 223 5.69 -24.74 -8.32
C GLU A 223 6.30 -23.32 -8.24
N SER A 224 7.29 -23.00 -9.07
CA SER A 224 7.97 -21.70 -9.08
C SER A 224 7.03 -20.51 -9.29
N GLU A 225 5.99 -20.67 -10.12
CA GLU A 225 4.97 -19.63 -10.33
C GLU A 225 4.17 -19.36 -9.05
N LEU A 226 3.72 -20.42 -8.38
CA LEU A 226 3.01 -20.33 -7.10
C LEU A 226 3.87 -19.64 -6.04
N LEU A 227 5.15 -20.00 -5.96
CA LEU A 227 6.12 -19.33 -5.11
C LEU A 227 6.17 -17.84 -5.43
N ARG A 228 6.40 -17.47 -6.70
CA ARG A 228 6.49 -16.08 -7.14
C ARG A 228 5.26 -15.25 -6.76
N LEU A 229 4.06 -15.77 -7.00
CA LEU A 229 2.81 -15.10 -6.64
C LEU A 229 2.67 -14.91 -5.12
N VAL A 230 3.10 -15.86 -4.29
CA VAL A 230 3.12 -15.66 -2.84
C VAL A 230 4.11 -14.57 -2.43
N GLN A 231 5.28 -14.47 -3.09
CA GLN A 231 6.22 -13.37 -2.85
C GLN A 231 5.60 -12.02 -3.25
N GLU A 232 4.94 -11.96 -4.40
CA GLU A 232 4.25 -10.77 -4.89
C GLU A 232 3.13 -10.31 -3.95
N VAL A 233 2.30 -11.24 -3.46
CA VAL A 233 1.31 -10.97 -2.42
C VAL A 233 1.97 -10.45 -1.14
N THR A 234 3.14 -10.97 -0.77
CA THR A 234 3.88 -10.49 0.41
C THR A 234 4.42 -9.07 0.21
N HIS A 235 4.91 -8.73 -0.98
CA HIS A 235 5.38 -7.39 -1.34
C HIS A 235 4.24 -6.37 -1.37
N THR A 236 3.11 -6.73 -2.00
CA THR A 236 1.92 -5.87 -2.07
C THR A 236 1.25 -5.73 -0.71
N SER A 237 1.22 -6.79 0.10
CA SER A 237 0.81 -6.75 1.52
C SER A 237 1.67 -5.77 2.32
N THR A 238 3.00 -5.84 2.18
CA THR A 238 3.94 -4.92 2.84
C THR A 238 3.69 -3.47 2.46
N SER A 239 3.50 -3.21 1.16
CA SER A 239 3.17 -1.88 0.63
C SER A 239 1.85 -1.36 1.20
N CYS A 240 0.83 -2.22 1.27
CA CYS A 240 -0.47 -1.89 1.84
C CYS A 240 -0.38 -1.58 3.34
N ILE A 241 0.30 -2.43 4.12
CA ILE A 241 0.54 -2.21 5.56
C ILE A 241 1.28 -0.88 5.78
N TYR A 242 2.32 -0.60 4.99
CA TYR A 242 3.06 0.66 5.08
C TYR A 242 2.13 1.89 4.97
N GLU A 243 1.24 1.91 3.98
CA GLU A 243 0.29 3.01 3.78
C GLU A 243 -0.79 3.07 4.89
N LEU A 244 -1.26 1.91 5.37
CA LEU A 244 -2.21 1.84 6.49
C LEU A 244 -1.59 2.37 7.78
N LEU A 245 -0.32 2.03 8.08
CA LEU A 245 0.42 2.56 9.23
C LEU A 245 0.70 4.07 9.09
N GLY A 246 0.93 4.54 7.85
CA GLY A 246 1.02 5.97 7.54
C GLY A 246 -0.26 6.71 7.97
N THR A 247 -1.44 6.13 7.70
CA THR A 247 -2.74 6.71 8.10
C THR A 247 -2.87 6.87 9.62
N VAL A 248 -2.35 5.92 10.40
CA VAL A 248 -2.33 5.98 11.87
C VAL A 248 -1.39 7.07 12.37
N SER A 249 -0.19 7.13 11.79
CA SER A 249 0.81 8.14 12.13
C SER A 249 0.27 9.55 11.93
N GLU A 250 -0.37 9.79 10.78
CA GLU A 250 -0.98 11.08 10.49
C GLU A 250 -2.09 11.45 11.47
N PHE A 251 -2.90 10.48 11.88
CA PHE A 251 -3.93 10.72 12.88
C PHE A 251 -3.36 11.13 14.23
N SER A 252 -2.33 10.41 14.69
CA SER A 252 -1.64 10.72 15.95
C SER A 252 -1.02 12.13 15.95
N TRP A 253 -0.61 12.63 14.78
CA TRP A 253 -0.08 13.99 14.62
C TRP A 253 -1.18 15.07 14.59
N VAL A 254 -2.26 14.85 13.84
CA VAL A 254 -3.34 15.84 13.67
C VAL A 254 -4.20 15.97 14.94
N GLY A 255 -4.38 14.88 15.71
CA GLY A 255 -5.12 14.88 16.98
C GLY A 255 -4.46 15.66 18.12
N GLY A 256 -3.20 16.08 17.98
CA GLY A 256 -2.48 16.84 19.00
C GLY A 256 -2.81 18.33 19.07
N SER A 257 -3.56 18.88 18.10
CA SER A 257 -3.77 20.33 17.96
C SER A 257 -5.19 20.84 18.30
N GLU A 258 -6.18 19.97 18.46
CA GLU A 258 -7.57 20.38 18.76
C GLU A 258 -8.18 19.51 19.86
N SER A 259 -7.62 19.59 21.07
CA SER A 259 -8.30 19.11 22.28
C SER A 259 -9.19 20.23 22.83
N VAL A 260 -10.33 20.45 22.18
CA VAL A 260 -11.46 21.16 22.79
C VAL A 260 -12.44 20.10 23.32
N SER A 261 -12.55 20.07 24.65
CA SER A 261 -13.57 19.39 25.47
C SER A 261 -13.65 17.85 25.42
N GLY A 262 -13.07 17.20 26.43
CA GLY A 262 -13.82 16.40 27.40
C GLY A 262 -14.42 15.05 27.00
N GLN A 263 -14.18 14.52 25.79
CA GLN A 263 -14.50 13.12 25.48
C GLN A 263 -13.21 12.33 25.26
N GLU A 264 -13.04 11.24 26.00
CA GLU A 264 -12.05 10.20 25.73
C GLU A 264 -12.35 9.56 24.37
N GLU A 265 -11.99 10.25 23.28
CA GLU A 265 -11.95 9.63 21.96
C GLU A 265 -10.85 8.57 22.00
N SER A 266 -11.25 7.29 21.87
CA SER A 266 -10.35 6.13 21.76
C SER A 266 -9.21 6.42 20.78
N VAL A 267 -8.02 6.72 21.31
CA VAL A 267 -6.83 6.97 20.49
C VAL A 267 -6.38 5.64 19.91
N ILE A 268 -6.50 5.49 18.59
CA ILE A 268 -5.89 4.37 17.88
C ILE A 268 -4.37 4.44 18.03
N SER A 269 -3.75 3.33 18.41
CA SER A 269 -2.30 3.21 18.58
C SER A 269 -1.79 1.98 17.85
N PHE A 270 -0.51 1.98 17.49
CA PHE A 270 0.10 0.81 16.86
C PHE A 270 -0.01 -0.44 17.71
N THR A 271 0.13 -0.32 19.03
CA THR A 271 0.00 -1.46 19.95
C THR A 271 -1.41 -2.08 19.91
N THR A 272 -2.47 -1.26 19.84
CA THR A 272 -3.84 -1.80 19.74
C THR A 272 -4.14 -2.40 18.38
N LEU A 273 -3.53 -1.89 17.31
CA LEU A 273 -3.65 -2.46 15.96
C LEU A 273 -3.01 -3.84 15.85
N PHE A 274 -1.83 -4.01 16.45
CA PHE A 274 -1.08 -5.26 16.33
C PHE A 274 -1.50 -6.34 17.32
N GLN A 275 -2.32 -6.03 18.32
CA GLN A 275 -2.72 -6.97 19.37
C GLN A 275 -3.37 -8.26 18.83
N HIS A 276 -4.18 -8.13 17.77
CA HIS A 276 -4.92 -9.23 17.16
C HIS A 276 -4.43 -9.62 15.76
N ALA A 277 -3.39 -8.96 15.25
CA ALA A 277 -2.81 -9.28 13.95
C ALA A 277 -1.89 -10.52 14.05
N PRO A 278 -1.81 -11.36 13.00
CA PRO A 278 -0.94 -12.53 12.96
C PRO A 278 0.53 -12.14 12.69
N VAL A 279 1.11 -11.33 13.56
CA VAL A 279 2.39 -10.65 13.31
C VAL A 279 3.57 -11.61 13.13
N GLU A 280 3.67 -12.69 13.92
CA GLU A 280 4.79 -13.64 13.80
C GLU A 280 4.74 -14.42 12.49
N ALA A 281 3.55 -14.88 12.09
CA ALA A 281 3.36 -15.56 10.81
C ALA A 281 3.70 -14.63 9.64
N TRP A 282 3.26 -13.37 9.69
CA TRP A 282 3.65 -12.40 8.69
C TRP A 282 5.16 -12.19 8.62
N LEU A 283 5.82 -12.08 9.78
CA LEU A 283 7.28 -11.90 9.86
C LEU A 283 8.06 -13.10 9.30
N SER A 284 7.54 -14.33 9.40
CA SER A 284 8.23 -15.49 8.84
C SER A 284 8.34 -15.45 7.32
N TYR A 285 7.43 -14.76 6.63
CA TYR A 285 7.49 -14.54 5.18
C TYR A 285 8.18 -13.21 4.84
N SER A 286 7.89 -12.14 5.57
CA SER A 286 8.35 -10.79 5.20
C SER A 286 9.83 -10.52 5.50
N VAL A 287 10.40 -11.11 6.56
CA VAL A 287 11.81 -10.89 6.90
C VAL A 287 12.74 -11.53 5.87
N PRO A 288 12.58 -12.82 5.47
CA PRO A 288 13.35 -13.40 4.38
C PRO A 288 13.30 -12.56 3.09
N GLN A 289 12.12 -12.06 2.71
CA GLN A 289 11.94 -11.21 1.54
C GLN A 289 12.75 -9.92 1.61
N LEU A 290 12.71 -9.21 2.74
CA LEU A 290 13.55 -8.02 2.97
C LEU A 290 15.04 -8.37 2.87
N LEU A 291 15.45 -9.48 3.46
CA LEU A 291 16.86 -9.89 3.45
C LEU A 291 17.33 -10.23 2.03
N THR A 292 16.50 -10.87 1.21
CA THR A 292 16.77 -11.13 -0.22
C THR A 292 16.96 -9.83 -0.99
N LEU A 293 16.09 -8.83 -0.76
CA LEU A 293 16.22 -7.48 -1.36
C LEU A 293 17.50 -6.75 -0.93
N LEU A 294 18.12 -7.15 0.19
CA LEU A 294 19.36 -6.58 0.71
C LEU A 294 20.58 -7.48 0.47
N HIS A 295 20.40 -8.62 -0.19
CA HIS A 295 21.47 -9.58 -0.34
C HIS A 295 22.64 -9.00 -1.20
N PRO A 296 23.91 -9.18 -0.79
CA PRO A 296 25.07 -8.60 -1.48
C PRO A 296 25.35 -9.17 -2.86
N GLU A 297 24.91 -10.40 -3.15
CA GLU A 297 25.12 -11.05 -4.47
C GLU A 297 24.36 -10.35 -5.60
N GLN A 298 23.48 -9.41 -5.29
CA GLN A 298 22.91 -8.52 -6.29
C GLN A 298 23.91 -7.40 -6.60
N ASP A 299 24.71 -7.61 -7.66
CA ASP A 299 25.79 -6.72 -8.13
C ASP A 299 25.31 -5.32 -8.58
N SER A 300 24.01 -5.08 -8.62
CA SER A 300 23.40 -3.83 -9.08
C SER A 300 22.64 -3.09 -7.98
N GLN A 301 22.58 -1.77 -8.13
CA GLN A 301 21.66 -0.94 -7.34
C GLN A 301 20.22 -1.38 -7.58
N ALA A 302 19.41 -1.30 -6.54
CA ALA A 302 17.99 -1.61 -6.56
C ALA A 302 17.28 -0.75 -7.62
N THR A 303 16.32 -1.34 -8.34
CA THR A 303 15.46 -0.58 -9.24
C THR A 303 14.62 0.42 -8.43
N GLY A 304 13.99 1.39 -9.10
CA GLY A 304 13.13 2.37 -8.40
C GLY A 304 12.02 1.71 -7.56
N GLY A 305 11.46 0.59 -8.04
CA GLY A 305 10.48 -0.22 -7.32
C GLY A 305 11.08 -0.91 -6.10
N ASP A 306 12.18 -1.65 -6.29
CA ASP A 306 12.86 -2.37 -5.20
C ASP A 306 13.36 -1.42 -4.11
N ALA A 307 13.83 -0.23 -4.50
CA ALA A 307 14.28 0.80 -3.58
C ALA A 307 13.13 1.26 -2.65
N ALA A 308 11.94 1.51 -3.22
CA ALA A 308 10.76 1.85 -2.44
C ALA A 308 10.34 0.69 -1.53
N LEU A 309 10.41 -0.54 -2.04
CA LEU A 309 10.05 -1.75 -1.32
C LEU A 309 10.97 -2.01 -0.11
N ILE A 310 12.28 -1.83 -0.26
CA ILE A 310 13.25 -1.88 0.85
C ILE A 310 12.84 -0.88 1.95
N HIS A 311 12.51 0.37 1.56
CA HIS A 311 12.07 1.38 2.52
C HIS A 311 10.78 0.98 3.25
N GLN A 312 9.80 0.45 2.52
CA GLN A 312 8.52 0.01 3.07
C GLN A 312 8.72 -1.14 4.05
N TYR A 313 9.44 -2.21 3.67
CA TYR A 313 9.76 -3.33 4.55
C TYR A 313 10.47 -2.86 5.83
N CYS A 314 11.51 -2.03 5.71
CA CYS A 314 12.23 -1.50 6.86
C CYS A 314 11.29 -0.71 7.78
N SER A 315 10.41 0.13 7.21
CA SER A 315 9.51 0.99 7.98
C SER A 315 8.44 0.19 8.71
N VAL A 316 7.84 -0.80 8.05
CA VAL A 316 6.89 -1.73 8.66
C VAL A 316 7.58 -2.53 9.77
N LEU A 317 8.74 -3.13 9.49
CA LEU A 317 9.51 -3.88 10.47
C LEU A 317 9.85 -3.03 11.70
N ALA A 318 10.41 -1.83 11.51
CA ALA A 318 10.73 -0.95 12.62
C ALA A 318 9.50 -0.63 13.47
N THR A 319 8.36 -0.34 12.84
CA THR A 319 7.10 -0.04 13.54
C THR A 319 6.63 -1.25 14.36
N LEU A 320 6.67 -2.45 13.79
CA LEU A 320 6.32 -3.68 14.51
C LEU A 320 7.25 -3.92 15.70
N LEU A 321 8.56 -3.81 15.51
CA LEU A 321 9.54 -4.04 16.58
C LEU A 321 9.41 -3.03 17.73
N HIS A 322 9.01 -1.78 17.45
CA HIS A 322 8.77 -0.76 18.49
C HIS A 322 7.48 -1.00 19.27
N HIS A 323 6.42 -1.48 18.61
CA HIS A 323 5.07 -1.46 19.18
C HIS A 323 4.48 -2.84 19.50
N SER A 324 5.14 -3.92 19.09
CA SER A 324 4.74 -5.31 19.37
C SER A 324 5.89 -6.08 20.02
N PRO A 325 5.81 -6.37 21.34
CA PRO A 325 6.79 -7.21 22.03
C PRO A 325 6.93 -8.60 21.41
N ARG A 326 5.82 -9.15 20.89
CA ARG A 326 5.77 -10.42 20.15
C ARG A 326 6.61 -10.38 18.88
N ALA A 327 6.49 -9.30 18.09
CA ALA A 327 7.29 -9.09 16.90
C ALA A 327 8.79 -9.00 17.23
N LEU A 328 9.13 -8.23 18.27
CA LEU A 328 10.51 -8.07 18.71
C LEU A 328 11.11 -9.41 19.13
N GLN A 329 10.43 -10.15 19.99
CA GLN A 329 10.88 -11.47 20.45
C GLN A 329 11.04 -12.46 19.29
N PHE A 330 10.07 -12.51 18.37
CA PHE A 330 10.13 -13.39 17.22
C PHE A 330 11.34 -13.06 16.32
N CYS A 331 11.52 -11.78 15.99
CA CYS A 331 12.62 -11.32 15.15
C CYS A 331 13.98 -11.59 15.81
N THR A 332 14.14 -11.31 17.11
CA THR A 332 15.41 -11.56 17.82
C THR A 332 15.70 -13.05 18.02
N SER A 333 14.68 -13.90 18.04
CA SER A 333 14.88 -15.35 18.22
C SER A 333 15.21 -16.07 16.91
N ASN A 334 14.69 -15.59 15.78
CA ASN A 334 14.76 -16.32 14.51
C ASN A 334 15.67 -15.65 13.45
N TYR A 335 15.85 -14.32 13.52
CA TYR A 335 16.52 -13.55 12.46
C TYR A 335 17.53 -12.52 12.99
N ALA A 336 17.95 -12.61 14.25
CA ALA A 336 18.81 -11.59 14.87
C ALA A 336 20.13 -11.38 14.13
N GLU A 337 20.77 -12.47 13.71
CA GLU A 337 22.07 -12.42 13.02
C GLU A 337 21.88 -11.88 11.60
N GLU A 338 20.93 -12.42 10.84
CA GLU A 338 20.64 -11.98 9.48
C GLU A 338 20.26 -10.49 9.45
N VAL A 339 19.38 -10.04 10.34
CA VAL A 339 19.01 -8.62 10.44
C VAL A 339 20.22 -7.76 10.83
N ARG A 340 21.08 -8.24 11.73
CA ARG A 340 22.30 -7.52 12.13
C ARG A 340 23.27 -7.33 10.98
N TYR A 341 23.41 -8.33 10.11
CA TYR A 341 24.37 -8.29 8.99
C TYR A 341 23.81 -7.57 7.76
N TYR A 342 22.58 -7.86 7.36
CA TYR A 342 22.00 -7.35 6.10
C TYR A 342 21.21 -6.05 6.27
N VAL A 343 20.49 -5.87 7.38
CA VAL A 343 19.76 -4.61 7.67
C VAL A 343 20.71 -3.62 8.35
N HIS A 344 21.75 -3.25 7.61
CA HIS A 344 22.83 -2.38 8.06
C HIS A 344 22.98 -1.17 7.13
N GLU A 345 23.44 -0.04 7.67
CA GLU A 345 23.55 1.23 6.94
C GLU A 345 24.40 1.12 5.68
N SER A 346 25.52 0.38 5.73
CA SER A 346 26.41 0.19 4.58
C SER A 346 25.74 -0.58 3.44
N VAL A 347 25.02 -1.66 3.77
CA VAL A 347 24.31 -2.50 2.80
C VAL A 347 23.19 -1.70 2.14
N VAL A 348 22.37 -1.03 2.95
CA VAL A 348 21.25 -0.22 2.44
C VAL A 348 21.74 0.98 1.62
N SER A 349 22.84 1.63 2.02
CA SER A 349 23.42 2.74 1.25
C SER A 349 23.94 2.28 -0.10
N TYR A 350 24.55 1.09 -0.14
CA TYR A 350 24.99 0.47 -1.39
C TYR A 350 23.80 0.12 -2.29
N ARG A 351 22.81 -0.60 -1.75
CA ARG A 351 21.64 -1.06 -2.52
C ARG A 351 20.78 0.08 -3.06
N LEU A 352 20.53 1.13 -2.27
CA LEU A 352 19.72 2.27 -2.73
C LEU A 352 20.50 3.27 -3.58
N GLY A 353 21.83 3.33 -3.46
CA GLY A 353 22.66 4.32 -4.11
C GLY A 353 22.58 5.71 -3.45
N ALA A 354 23.69 6.46 -3.51
CA ALA A 354 23.83 7.75 -2.83
C ALA A 354 22.91 8.86 -3.35
N SER A 355 22.43 8.74 -4.59
CA SER A 355 21.52 9.70 -5.24
C SER A 355 20.04 9.47 -4.93
N SER A 356 19.70 8.38 -4.22
CA SER A 356 18.30 8.04 -3.96
C SER A 356 17.66 8.98 -2.94
N PRO A 357 16.50 9.59 -3.26
CA PRO A 357 15.85 10.56 -2.36
C PRO A 357 15.30 9.91 -1.08
N ILE A 358 15.03 8.61 -1.10
CA ILE A 358 14.52 7.85 0.06
C ILE A 358 15.64 7.41 1.01
N LEU A 359 16.90 7.39 0.57
CA LEU A 359 18.03 6.88 1.35
C LEU A 359 18.14 7.47 2.77
N PRO A 360 18.09 8.81 2.98
CA PRO A 360 18.24 9.38 4.32
C PRO A 360 17.15 8.89 5.30
N HIS A 361 15.93 8.71 4.78
CA HIS A 361 14.80 8.23 5.56
C HIS A 361 14.96 6.75 5.90
N THR A 362 15.36 5.93 4.92
CA THR A 362 15.62 4.51 5.14
C THR A 362 16.75 4.29 6.15
N LEU A 363 17.86 5.03 6.08
CA LEU A 363 18.95 4.90 7.05
C LEU A 363 18.52 5.24 8.48
N LYS A 364 17.62 6.23 8.66
CA LYS A 364 17.06 6.54 9.98
C LYS A 364 16.26 5.35 10.54
N VAL A 365 15.46 4.70 9.70
CA VAL A 365 14.66 3.53 10.07
C VAL A 365 15.56 2.32 10.38
N VAL A 366 16.56 2.06 9.54
CA VAL A 366 17.55 0.97 9.70
C VAL A 366 18.29 1.10 11.04
N ARG A 367 18.79 2.30 11.39
CA ARG A 367 19.40 2.57 12.71
C ARG A 367 18.48 2.22 13.87
N SER A 368 17.18 2.44 13.70
CA SER A 368 16.16 2.12 14.69
C SER A 368 16.05 0.60 14.88
N ILE A 369 15.96 -0.15 13.79
CA ILE A 369 15.92 -1.62 13.79
C ILE A 369 17.17 -2.18 14.47
N THR A 370 18.36 -1.75 14.04
CA THR A 370 19.63 -2.26 14.58
C THR A 370 19.76 -2.00 16.08
N LYS A 371 19.21 -0.89 16.61
CA LYS A 371 19.21 -0.61 18.05
C LYS A 371 18.30 -1.56 18.83
N LEU A 372 17.16 -1.95 18.25
CA LEU A 372 16.18 -2.82 18.90
C LEU A 372 16.63 -4.29 18.92
N VAL A 373 17.21 -4.76 17.81
CA VAL A 373 17.59 -6.18 17.63
C VAL A 373 18.93 -6.51 18.30
N ARG A 374 19.74 -5.50 18.65
CA ARG A 374 20.98 -5.72 19.39
C ARG A 374 20.69 -6.45 20.72
N PRO A 375 21.50 -7.47 21.07
CA PRO A 375 21.41 -8.07 22.38
C PRO A 375 21.57 -6.95 23.42
N LYS A 376 20.63 -6.85 24.38
CA LYS A 376 20.94 -6.15 25.62
C LYS A 376 22.15 -6.89 26.17
N SER A 377 23.32 -6.24 26.16
CA SER A 377 24.49 -6.77 26.83
C SER A 377 24.01 -7.23 28.20
N SER A 378 24.25 -8.50 28.49
CA SER A 378 23.95 -9.06 29.79
C SER A 378 24.51 -8.08 30.82
N LEU A 379 23.63 -7.49 31.63
CA LEU A 379 23.96 -7.15 33.01
C LEU A 379 24.28 -8.49 33.68
N ARG A 380 25.45 -9.06 33.34
CA ARG A 380 26.13 -10.05 34.15
C ARG A 380 26.66 -9.24 35.31
N THR A 381 25.84 -9.18 36.36
CA THR A 381 26.35 -9.26 37.72
C THR A 381 27.43 -10.32 37.77
N ARG A 382 28.68 -9.89 37.93
CA ARG A 382 29.62 -10.42 38.92
C ARG A 382 30.69 -9.39 39.20
#